data_AF-A0A534LUN8-F1
#
_entry.id   AF-A0A534LUN8-F1
#
_cell.length_a   1.000
_cell.length_b   1.000
_cell.length_c   1.000
_cell.angle_alpha   90.00
_cell.angle_beta   90.00
_cell.angle_gamma   90.00
#
_symmetry.space_group_name_H-M   'P 1'
#
loop_
_entity.id
_entity.type
_entity.pdbx_description
1 polymer ?
#
loop_
_entity_poly.entity_id
_entity_poly.type
_entity_poly.pdbx_seq_one_letter_code
_entity_poly.pdbx_strand_id
1 'polypeptide(L)'
;MSSKLQGGGAYDKFNMTWLVVNPATGQVIPGYEGKPTKIASGQYEIDLSPTQTKALQPGAYELRTITVGDEAAIPVIGSESFIAIPDVDTLLAQLRAEIQSLQNNFNTQLQDQKNLTTAAQAQDGTLQTLVIVALALAVVAIIAAVVVIARARAPKLKGGETRPPEEEEI
;
A
#
# COMPACT_ATOMS: atom_id res chain seq x y z
N MET A 1 -47.10 -50.83 -39.53
CA MET A 1 -46.96 -49.37 -39.75
C MET A 1 -45.58 -48.96 -39.23
N SER A 2 -44.78 -48.21 -40.00
CA SER A 2 -43.51 -47.66 -39.51
C SER A 2 -43.75 -46.24 -39.01
N SER A 3 -43.75 -46.03 -37.70
CA SER A 3 -43.77 -44.69 -37.13
C SER A 3 -42.39 -44.07 -37.28
N LYS A 4 -42.16 -43.40 -38.42
CA LYS A 4 -41.12 -42.36 -38.47
C LYS A 4 -41.61 -41.21 -37.61
N LEU A 5 -41.12 -41.12 -36.37
CA LEU A 5 -41.06 -39.83 -35.69
C LEU A 5 -40.33 -38.88 -36.64
N GLN A 6 -41.05 -37.89 -37.17
CA GLN A 6 -40.42 -36.84 -37.97
C GLN A 6 -39.51 -36.10 -37.00
N GLY A 7 -38.20 -36.20 -37.23
CA GLY A 7 -37.22 -35.47 -36.43
C GLY A 7 -37.59 -34.00 -36.45
N GLY A 8 -37.83 -33.41 -35.26
CA GLY A 8 -38.31 -32.05 -35.15
C GLY A 8 -37.40 -31.10 -35.93
N GLY A 9 -37.98 -30.38 -36.89
CA GLY A 9 -37.27 -29.32 -37.58
C GLY A 9 -36.77 -28.28 -36.57
N ALA A 10 -35.70 -27.57 -36.92
CA ALA A 10 -35.07 -26.60 -36.04
C ALA A 10 -36.11 -25.60 -35.48
N TYR A 11 -36.29 -25.63 -34.16
CA TYR A 11 -37.42 -25.00 -33.49
C TYR A 11 -37.15 -23.51 -33.27
N ASP A 12 -38.12 -22.67 -33.62
CA ASP A 12 -37.99 -21.20 -33.63
C ASP A 12 -39.04 -20.47 -32.77
N LYS A 13 -40.02 -21.20 -32.20
CA LYS A 13 -41.13 -20.63 -31.41
C LYS A 13 -40.73 -20.48 -29.94
N PHE A 14 -39.77 -19.61 -29.68
CA PHE A 14 -39.31 -19.33 -28.33
C PHE A 14 -38.89 -17.88 -28.15
N ASN A 15 -38.96 -17.43 -26.90
CA ASN A 15 -38.37 -16.18 -26.45
C ASN A 15 -37.09 -16.53 -25.69
N MET A 16 -35.93 -16.12 -26.22
CA MET A 16 -34.64 -16.25 -25.55
C MET A 16 -34.12 -14.87 -25.14
N THR A 17 -33.66 -14.77 -23.90
CA THR A 17 -32.80 -13.68 -23.44
C THR A 17 -31.43 -14.23 -23.06
N TRP A 18 -30.43 -13.35 -23.03
CA TRP A 18 -29.10 -13.65 -22.51
C TRP A 18 -28.70 -12.61 -21.47
N LEU A 19 -27.80 -13.00 -20.57
CA LEU A 19 -27.17 -12.12 -19.59
C LEU A 19 -25.78 -12.64 -19.20
N VAL A 20 -24.86 -11.76 -18.80
CA VAL A 20 -23.53 -12.13 -18.28
C VAL A 20 -23.50 -12.00 -16.76
N VAL A 21 -22.95 -13.00 -16.08
CA VAL A 21 -22.82 -13.05 -14.61
C VAL A 21 -21.34 -13.12 -14.22
N ASN A 22 -20.94 -12.45 -13.14
CA ASN A 22 -19.69 -12.74 -12.44
C ASN A 22 -19.92 -13.90 -11.45
N PRO A 23 -19.35 -15.11 -11.68
CA PRO A 23 -19.59 -16.28 -10.82
C PRO A 23 -19.02 -16.13 -9.40
N ALA A 24 -18.08 -15.21 -9.16
CA ALA A 24 -17.54 -14.96 -7.82
C ALA A 24 -18.45 -14.07 -6.94
N THR A 25 -19.34 -13.27 -7.54
CA THR A 25 -20.30 -12.42 -6.81
C THR A 25 -21.76 -12.82 -7.03
N GLY A 26 -22.06 -13.66 -8.03
CA GLY A 26 -23.41 -13.99 -8.47
C GLY A 26 -24.15 -12.84 -9.16
N GLN A 27 -23.50 -11.70 -9.41
CA GLN A 27 -24.14 -10.50 -9.95
C GLN A 27 -24.15 -10.50 -11.48
N VAL A 28 -25.28 -10.08 -12.05
CA VAL A 28 -25.40 -9.75 -13.47
C VAL A 28 -24.63 -8.46 -13.76
N ILE A 29 -23.90 -8.40 -14.88
CA ILE A 29 -23.11 -7.23 -15.25
C ILE A 29 -24.02 -6.20 -15.95
N PRO A 30 -24.16 -4.95 -15.44
CA PRO A 30 -25.03 -3.95 -16.04
C PRO A 30 -24.65 -3.65 -17.51
N GLY A 31 -25.62 -3.74 -18.42
CA GLY A 31 -25.40 -3.54 -19.86
C GLY A 31 -24.93 -4.79 -20.63
N TYR A 32 -24.90 -5.95 -19.98
CA TYR A 32 -24.61 -7.26 -20.59
C TYR A 32 -25.83 -8.15 -20.45
N GLU A 33 -26.94 -7.69 -21.01
CA GLU A 33 -28.22 -8.37 -21.07
C GLU A 33 -28.91 -8.01 -22.39
N GLY A 34 -29.69 -8.93 -22.96
CA GLY A 34 -30.36 -8.69 -24.23
C GLY A 34 -31.10 -9.87 -24.81
N LYS A 35 -31.33 -9.81 -26.12
CA LYS A 35 -31.82 -10.92 -26.95
C LYS A 35 -30.75 -11.29 -27.97
N PRO A 36 -30.67 -12.57 -28.38
CA PRO A 36 -29.74 -13.00 -29.42
C PRO A 36 -30.24 -12.59 -30.81
N THR A 37 -29.33 -12.46 -31.77
CA THR A 37 -29.63 -12.28 -33.19
C THR A 37 -29.89 -13.65 -33.81
N LYS A 38 -30.95 -13.80 -34.61
CA LYS A 38 -31.21 -15.05 -35.33
C LYS A 38 -30.41 -15.10 -36.63
N ILE A 39 -29.58 -16.13 -36.81
CA ILE A 39 -28.85 -16.40 -38.06
C ILE A 39 -29.69 -17.30 -38.97
N ALA A 40 -30.18 -18.41 -38.43
CA ALA A 40 -30.97 -19.41 -39.15
C ALA A 40 -31.99 -20.07 -38.22
N SER A 41 -32.83 -20.97 -38.73
CA SER A 41 -33.75 -21.72 -37.87
C SER A 41 -32.99 -22.56 -36.84
N GLY A 42 -33.34 -22.40 -35.56
CA GLY A 42 -32.63 -22.98 -34.41
C GLY A 42 -31.18 -22.51 -34.22
N GLN A 43 -30.72 -21.45 -34.91
CA GLN A 43 -29.36 -20.91 -34.78
C GLN A 43 -29.38 -19.41 -34.47
N TYR A 44 -28.87 -19.07 -33.30
CA TYR A 44 -28.96 -17.76 -32.68
C TYR A 44 -27.58 -17.38 -32.11
N GLU A 45 -27.20 -16.12 -32.27
CA GLU A 45 -25.87 -15.58 -31.98
C GLU A 45 -25.95 -14.46 -30.93
N ILE A 46 -24.92 -14.39 -30.09
CA ILE A 46 -24.75 -13.36 -29.06
C ILE A 46 -23.36 -12.75 -29.29
N ASP A 47 -23.32 -11.62 -30.00
CA ASP A 47 -22.09 -10.84 -30.14
C ASP A 47 -21.92 -9.90 -28.93
N LEU A 48 -20.70 -9.87 -28.39
CA LEU A 48 -20.29 -8.95 -27.33
C LEU A 48 -19.27 -7.98 -27.92
N SER A 49 -19.72 -6.76 -28.20
CA SER A 49 -18.94 -5.77 -28.93
C SER A 49 -17.56 -5.51 -28.30
N PRO A 50 -16.53 -5.11 -29.07
CA PRO A 50 -15.21 -4.75 -28.53
C PRO A 50 -15.26 -3.71 -27.40
N THR A 51 -16.25 -2.82 -27.40
CA THR A 51 -16.46 -1.83 -26.34
C THR A 51 -16.97 -2.47 -25.04
N GLN A 52 -17.84 -3.48 -25.13
CA GLN A 52 -18.30 -4.26 -23.98
C GLN A 52 -17.17 -5.16 -23.46
N THR A 53 -16.52 -5.95 -24.31
CA THR A 53 -15.46 -6.87 -23.86
C THR A 53 -14.26 -6.15 -23.22
N LYS A 54 -13.90 -4.94 -23.68
CA LYS A 54 -12.90 -4.08 -23.02
C LYS A 54 -13.35 -3.41 -21.72
N ALA A 55 -14.65 -3.34 -21.44
CA ALA A 55 -15.20 -2.76 -20.23
C ALA A 55 -15.39 -3.78 -19.09
N LEU A 56 -15.30 -5.08 -19.39
CA LEU A 56 -15.18 -6.13 -18.37
C LEU A 56 -13.85 -6.01 -17.63
N GLN A 57 -13.85 -6.33 -16.34
CA GLN A 57 -12.61 -6.46 -15.57
C GLN A 57 -11.94 -7.80 -15.89
N PRO A 58 -10.61 -7.94 -15.77
CA PRO A 58 -9.94 -9.23 -15.89
C PRO A 58 -10.54 -10.28 -14.94
N GLY A 59 -10.99 -11.42 -15.46
CA GLY A 59 -11.62 -12.46 -14.65
C GLY A 59 -12.46 -13.48 -15.42
N ALA A 60 -12.95 -14.48 -14.70
CA ALA A 60 -13.92 -15.45 -15.23
C ALA A 60 -15.35 -14.88 -15.18
N TYR A 61 -16.13 -15.18 -16.19
CA TYR A 61 -17.54 -14.79 -16.36
C TYR A 61 -18.36 -15.95 -16.91
N GLU A 62 -19.68 -15.86 -16.76
CA GLU A 62 -20.63 -16.86 -17.23
C GLU A 62 -21.70 -16.18 -18.08
N LEU A 63 -21.76 -16.53 -19.36
CA LEU A 63 -22.87 -16.18 -20.24
C LEU A 63 -24.02 -17.15 -19.96
N ARG A 64 -25.16 -16.63 -19.50
CA ARG A 64 -26.39 -17.40 -19.29
C ARG A 64 -27.42 -17.06 -20.34
N THR A 65 -28.07 -18.07 -20.89
CA THR A 65 -29.23 -17.94 -21.77
C THR A 65 -30.47 -18.46 -21.07
N ILE A 66 -31.59 -17.76 -21.19
CA ILE A 66 -32.89 -18.15 -20.62
C ILE A 66 -33.85 -18.27 -21.79
N THR A 67 -34.30 -19.49 -22.07
CA THR A 67 -35.11 -19.83 -23.25
C THR A 67 -36.46 -20.37 -22.81
N VAL A 68 -37.56 -19.73 -23.23
CA VAL A 68 -38.93 -20.16 -22.95
C VAL A 68 -39.63 -20.48 -24.26
N GLY A 69 -40.10 -21.71 -24.43
CA GLY A 69 -40.88 -22.11 -25.61
C GLY A 69 -42.31 -21.59 -25.56
N ASP A 70 -42.84 -21.12 -26.70
CA ASP A 70 -44.18 -20.55 -26.78
C ASP A 70 -45.29 -21.60 -26.52
N GLU A 71 -44.98 -22.88 -26.81
CA GLU A 71 -45.90 -24.02 -26.68
C GLU A 71 -45.81 -24.72 -25.31
N ALA A 72 -44.75 -24.45 -24.53
CA ALA A 72 -44.56 -24.98 -23.19
C ALA A 72 -43.71 -23.99 -22.37
N ALA A 73 -44.34 -23.30 -21.42
CA ALA A 73 -43.74 -22.22 -20.62
C ALA A 73 -42.72 -22.68 -19.55
N ILE A 74 -41.95 -23.74 -19.84
CA ILE A 74 -40.86 -24.24 -19.01
C ILE A 74 -39.57 -23.55 -19.47
N PRO A 75 -38.90 -22.74 -18.62
CA PRO A 75 -37.63 -22.12 -18.97
C PRO A 75 -36.51 -23.17 -19.00
N VAL A 76 -35.74 -23.20 -20.09
CA VAL A 76 -34.44 -23.86 -20.17
C VAL A 76 -33.36 -22.81 -19.96
N ILE A 77 -32.45 -23.05 -19.02
CA ILE A 77 -31.31 -22.18 -18.75
C ILE A 77 -30.04 -22.85 -19.28
N GLY A 78 -29.37 -22.18 -20.22
CA GLY A 78 -28.02 -22.51 -20.66
C GLY A 78 -26.98 -21.65 -19.94
N SER A 79 -25.78 -22.19 -19.77
CA SER A 79 -24.64 -21.52 -19.13
C SER A 79 -23.34 -21.89 -19.84
N GLU A 80 -22.54 -20.89 -20.21
CA GLU A 80 -21.22 -21.06 -20.81
C GLU A 80 -20.20 -20.13 -20.16
N SER A 81 -19.06 -20.68 -19.73
CA SER A 81 -18.03 -19.94 -18.99
C SER A 81 -16.95 -19.40 -19.92
N PHE A 82 -16.59 -18.12 -19.77
CA PHE A 82 -15.52 -17.47 -20.52
C PHE A 82 -14.60 -16.66 -19.60
N ILE A 83 -13.48 -16.18 -20.14
CA ILE A 83 -12.51 -15.36 -19.40
C ILE A 83 -12.32 -14.03 -20.13
N ALA A 84 -12.56 -12.92 -19.43
CA ALA A 84 -12.16 -11.59 -19.88
C ALA A 84 -10.67 -11.40 -19.57
N ILE A 85 -9.89 -11.06 -20.60
CA ILE A 85 -8.44 -10.85 -20.55
C ILE A 85 -8.20 -9.34 -20.75
N PRO A 86 -7.31 -8.69 -19.98
CA PRO A 86 -7.00 -7.27 -20.17
C PRO A 86 -6.38 -7.02 -21.54
N ASP A 87 -6.63 -5.83 -22.07
CA ASP A 87 -5.94 -5.34 -23.27
C ASP A 87 -4.43 -5.20 -23.01
N VAL A 88 -3.62 -5.41 -24.05
CA VAL A 88 -2.15 -5.32 -23.94
C VAL A 88 -1.73 -3.90 -23.56
N ASP A 89 -2.45 -2.89 -24.05
CA ASP A 89 -2.22 -1.49 -23.73
C ASP A 89 -2.54 -1.14 -22.27
N THR A 90 -3.58 -1.73 -21.67
CA THR A 90 -3.91 -1.46 -20.25
C THR A 90 -2.93 -2.16 -19.31
N LEU A 91 -2.47 -3.37 -19.67
CA LEU A 91 -1.39 -4.06 -18.97
C LEU A 91 -0.06 -3.27 -19.03
N LEU A 92 0.29 -2.73 -20.21
CA LEU A 92 1.45 -1.85 -20.39
C LEU A 92 1.32 -0.54 -19.60
N ALA A 93 0.13 0.05 -19.51
CA ALA A 93 -0.12 1.25 -18.73
C ALA A 93 0.03 1.01 -17.22
N GLN A 94 -0.52 -0.09 -16.70
CA GLN A 94 -0.36 -0.51 -15.30
C GLN A 94 1.12 -0.72 -14.95
N LEU A 95 1.84 -1.50 -15.75
CA LEU A 95 3.27 -1.78 -15.51
C LEU A 95 4.13 -0.50 -15.52
N ARG A 96 3.81 0.46 -16.40
CA ARG A 96 4.47 1.79 -16.41
C ARG A 96 4.18 2.60 -15.14
N ALA A 97 2.94 2.57 -14.65
CA ALA A 97 2.56 3.26 -13.42
C ALA A 97 3.24 2.64 -12.18
N GLU A 98 3.36 1.30 -12.12
CA GLU A 98 4.12 0.61 -11.07
C GLU A 98 5.60 0.99 -11.09
N ILE A 99 6.24 1.01 -12.27
CA ILE A 99 7.65 1.44 -12.41
C ILE A 99 7.84 2.88 -11.94
N GLN A 100 6.94 3.80 -12.30
CA GLN A 100 6.98 5.19 -11.83
C GLN A 100 6.76 5.29 -10.30
N SER A 101 5.85 4.50 -9.74
CA SER A 101 5.64 4.42 -8.29
C SER A 101 6.90 3.93 -7.57
N LEU A 102 7.54 2.88 -8.05
CA LEU A 102 8.81 2.38 -7.51
C LEU A 102 9.91 3.44 -7.59
N GLN A 103 10.07 4.12 -8.73
CA GLN A 103 11.06 5.18 -8.90
C GLN A 103 10.84 6.35 -7.92
N ASN A 104 9.58 6.78 -7.74
CA ASN A 104 9.25 7.85 -6.79
C ASN A 104 9.52 7.42 -5.34
N ASN A 105 9.10 6.23 -4.93
CA ASN A 105 9.37 5.70 -3.60
C ASN A 105 10.88 5.55 -3.33
N PHE A 106 11.66 5.10 -4.32
CA PHE A 106 13.12 4.97 -4.19
C PHE A 106 13.81 6.33 -4.07
N ASN A 107 13.35 7.34 -4.83
CA ASN A 107 13.83 8.72 -4.72
C ASN A 107 13.51 9.32 -3.33
N THR A 108 12.31 9.09 -2.80
CA THR A 108 11.93 9.52 -1.43
C THR A 108 12.82 8.84 -0.39
N GLN A 109 13.00 7.52 -0.46
CA GLN A 109 13.87 6.78 0.48
C GLN A 109 15.33 7.27 0.42
N LEU A 110 15.86 7.64 -0.75
CA LEU A 110 17.19 8.24 -0.88
C LEU A 110 17.26 9.66 -0.32
N GLN A 111 16.18 10.44 -0.37
CA GLN A 111 16.12 11.75 0.31
C GLN A 111 16.03 11.57 1.83
N ASP A 112 15.21 10.64 2.32
CA ASP A 112 15.08 10.34 3.75
C ASP A 112 16.40 9.80 4.34
N GLN A 113 17.11 8.91 3.63
CA GLN A 113 18.45 8.47 4.04
C GLN A 113 19.46 9.63 4.07
N LYS A 114 19.43 10.56 3.10
CA LYS A 114 20.28 11.76 3.11
C LYS A 114 19.93 12.68 4.29
N ASN A 115 18.64 12.88 4.57
CA ASN A 115 18.16 13.69 5.68
C ASN A 115 18.57 13.07 7.03
N LEU A 116 18.40 11.74 7.20
CA LEU A 116 18.86 11.00 8.37
C LEU A 116 20.38 11.03 8.55
N THR A 117 21.15 10.90 7.46
CA THR A 117 22.62 10.99 7.50
C THR A 117 23.09 12.40 7.86
N THR A 118 22.41 13.43 7.34
CA THR A 118 22.69 14.84 7.68
C THR A 118 22.34 15.13 9.14
N ALA A 119 21.22 14.57 9.65
CA ALA A 119 20.84 14.67 11.04
C ALA A 119 21.83 13.92 11.98
N ALA A 120 22.34 12.77 11.57
CA ALA A 120 23.40 12.05 12.30
C ALA A 120 24.71 12.87 12.36
N GLN A 121 25.13 13.47 11.25
CA GLN A 121 26.29 14.38 11.23
C GLN A 121 26.09 15.62 12.12
N ALA A 122 24.87 16.15 12.21
CA ALA A 122 24.54 17.22 13.16
C ALA A 122 24.57 16.77 14.62
N GLN A 123 24.21 15.50 14.91
CA GLN A 123 24.36 14.91 16.24
C GLN A 123 25.85 14.71 16.60
N ASP A 124 26.70 14.24 15.68
CA ASP A 124 28.14 14.11 15.92
C ASP A 124 28.79 15.47 16.29
N GLY A 125 28.48 16.55 15.56
CA GLY A 125 28.97 17.88 15.90
C GLY A 125 28.49 18.38 17.27
N THR A 126 27.25 18.05 17.64
CA THR A 126 26.69 18.38 18.95
C THR A 126 27.35 17.57 20.07
N LEU A 127 27.57 16.26 19.86
CA LEU A 127 28.21 15.36 20.81
C LEU A 127 29.68 15.73 21.03
N GLN A 128 30.44 16.04 19.96
CA GLN A 128 31.82 16.52 20.08
C GLN A 128 31.89 17.82 20.90
N THR A 129 31.00 18.77 20.64
CA THR A 129 30.92 20.02 21.41
C THR A 129 30.64 19.76 22.89
N LEU A 130 29.70 18.85 23.20
CA LEU A 130 29.33 18.50 24.57
C LEU A 130 30.46 17.76 25.30
N VAL A 131 31.18 16.85 24.62
CA VAL A 131 32.38 16.18 25.14
C VAL A 131 33.51 17.17 25.45
N ILE A 132 33.75 18.17 24.59
CA ILE A 132 34.75 19.22 24.82
C ILE A 132 34.38 20.06 26.05
N VAL A 133 33.11 20.46 26.19
CA VAL A 133 32.62 21.20 27.37
C VAL A 133 32.73 20.36 28.65
N ALA A 134 32.39 19.07 28.60
CA ALA A 134 32.51 18.16 29.75
C ALA A 134 33.97 17.99 30.20
N LEU A 135 34.91 17.85 29.25
CA LEU A 135 36.35 17.80 29.53
C LEU A 135 36.86 19.10 30.16
N ALA A 136 36.45 20.26 29.64
CA ALA A 136 36.83 21.56 30.20
C ALA A 136 36.34 21.73 31.65
N LEU A 137 35.10 21.37 31.93
CA LEU A 137 34.53 21.41 33.29
C LEU A 137 35.22 20.42 34.24
N ALA A 138 35.57 19.21 33.78
CA ALA A 138 36.30 18.22 34.57
C ALA A 138 37.68 18.74 35.01
N VAL A 139 38.42 19.40 34.11
CA VAL A 139 39.72 20.02 34.44
C VAL A 139 39.56 21.11 35.50
N VAL A 140 38.56 21.98 35.37
CA VAL A 140 38.28 23.04 36.37
C VAL A 140 37.91 22.44 37.73
N ALA A 141 37.10 21.38 37.76
CA ALA A 141 36.73 20.69 39.00
C ALA A 141 37.95 20.05 39.70
N ILE A 142 38.87 19.44 38.95
CA ILE A 142 40.12 18.88 39.49
C ILE A 142 41.00 19.99 40.10
N ILE A 143 41.16 21.13 39.40
CA ILE A 143 41.92 22.28 39.91
C ILE A 143 41.31 22.81 41.21
N ALA A 144 39.97 22.97 41.26
CA ALA A 144 39.27 23.40 42.45
C ALA A 144 39.46 22.43 43.64
N ALA A 145 39.38 21.12 43.40
CA ALA A 145 39.62 20.11 44.43
C ALA A 145 41.06 20.16 44.98
N VAL A 146 42.07 20.31 44.11
CA VAL A 146 43.48 20.48 44.52
C VAL A 146 43.66 21.75 45.36
N VAL A 147 43.06 22.88 44.97
CA VAL A 147 43.12 24.14 45.73
C VAL A 147 42.43 24.03 47.09
N VAL A 148 41.30 23.33 47.19
CA VAL A 148 40.61 23.06 48.46
C VAL A 148 41.47 22.19 49.37
N ILE A 149 42.08 21.11 48.86
CA ILE A 149 42.97 20.23 49.64
C ILE A 149 44.22 21.00 50.09
N ALA A 150 44.82 21.82 49.22
CA ALA A 150 45.97 22.65 49.57
C ALA A 150 45.63 23.68 50.67
N ARG A 151 44.48 24.36 50.57
CA ARG A 151 44.01 25.31 51.61
C ARG A 151 43.58 24.61 52.91
N ALA A 152 43.06 23.39 52.84
CA ALA A 152 42.72 22.59 54.03
C ALA A 152 43.97 22.03 54.75
N ARG A 153 45.07 21.82 54.02
CA ARG A 153 46.38 21.40 54.57
C ARG A 153 47.29 22.58 54.93
N ALA A 154 46.95 23.81 54.54
CA ALA A 154 47.66 25.00 55.01
C ALA A 154 47.49 25.13 56.54
N PRO A 155 48.59 25.26 57.31
CA PRO A 155 48.50 25.30 58.77
C PRO A 155 47.73 26.53 59.24
N LYS A 156 46.69 26.31 60.05
CA LYS A 156 45.96 27.40 60.71
C LYS A 156 46.86 28.00 61.79
N LEU A 157 47.50 29.13 61.48
CA LEU A 157 48.11 30.00 62.48
C LEU A 157 47.02 30.43 63.49
N LYS A 158 47.08 29.85 64.69
CA LYS A 158 46.24 30.16 65.84
C LYS A 158 47.16 30.36 67.04
N GLY A 159 47.04 31.50 67.70
CA GLY A 159 47.92 31.89 68.80
C GLY A 159 47.79 33.38 69.05
N GLY A 160 46.61 33.82 69.48
CA GLY A 160 46.39 35.17 69.98
C GLY A 160 46.16 35.09 71.49
N GLU A 161 47.05 35.68 72.28
CA GLU A 161 46.87 35.82 73.72
C GLU A 161 47.41 37.18 74.14
N THR A 162 46.61 37.93 74.91
CA THR A 162 46.88 39.32 75.27
C THR A 162 47.03 39.47 76.78
N ARG A 163 48.15 40.03 77.25
CA ARG A 163 48.14 40.95 78.41
C ARG A 163 49.39 41.85 78.48
N PRO A 164 49.21 43.13 78.86
CA PRO A 164 50.28 44.08 79.26
C PRO A 164 50.56 43.94 80.78
N PRO A 165 51.36 44.81 81.44
CA PRO A 165 52.19 45.94 80.95
C PRO A 165 53.70 45.53 80.87
N GLU A 166 54.80 46.26 81.18
CA GLU A 166 55.15 47.44 82.01
C GLU A 166 56.29 48.28 81.36
N GLU A 167 56.66 49.40 82.00
CA GLU A 167 57.78 50.33 81.67
C GLU A 167 59.16 49.70 82.06
N GLU A 168 60.36 50.26 81.90
CA GLU A 168 60.87 51.65 81.74
C GLU A 168 62.29 51.65 81.08
N GLU A 169 62.97 52.82 81.02
CA GLU A 169 64.40 53.15 80.66
C GLU A 169 65.39 52.06 80.16
N ILE A 170 66.30 52.35 79.20
CA ILE A 170 67.29 53.46 79.17
C ILE A 170 67.52 54.02 77.75
#